data_AF-A0A6M0HKF4-F1
#
_entry.id   AF-A0A6M0HKF4-F1
#
_cell.length_a   1.000
_cell.length_b   1.000
_cell.length_c   1.000
_cell.angle_alpha   90.00
_cell.angle_beta   90.00
_cell.angle_gamma   90.00
#
_symmetry.space_group_name_H-M   'P 1'
#
loop_
_entity.id
_entity.type
_entity.pdbx_description
1 polymer ?
#
loop_
_entity_poly.entity_id
_entity_poly.type
_entity_poly.pdbx_seq_one_letter_code
_entity_poly.pdbx_strand_id
1 'polypeptide(L)'
;MPATIKIAETDAAPHKPGLGRAAYESHFRTALDRLHGERRYRVFADIERIAGRFPIAHWRKPDGGTSEITVWCSNDYLGMGQHPDVVNAMTQTAMRCGVGAGGTRNIAGNNSPLVDLERELADLHGKEAGLVFTSGYVSNQAGISTIAKLIPNCLILSDAFNHNSMIEGVRHSGCEKRIFRHNDLAHLEELLIAAGDRPKLIAFESVYSMDGDVSDIGAICDLADRYGAMTYLDEVHAVGLYGPRGGGISERDGVMHRVDVIEGTLAKGFGCVGGYITGTSVLCDAVRSHAPGFIFTTALPPAIAAAARASVRYLKRSAVEREAHQRQAARTKVALEAAGLPVLHTETHIVPVMVGDAELCKAAADHLLEHHGIYIQPINYPTVPRGTERLRITPSPFHDDAKIAKLTAALAETWDTLDLPRAGTVFVEAAE
;
A
#
# COMPACT_ATOMS: atom_id res chain seq x y z
N MET A 1 17.34 61.87 29.34
CA MET A 1 17.55 60.81 30.35
C MET A 1 16.58 59.68 30.03
N PRO A 2 17.04 58.45 29.75
CA PRO A 2 16.16 57.35 29.41
C PRO A 2 15.53 56.77 30.69
N ALA A 3 14.24 56.41 30.60
CA ALA A 3 13.49 55.78 31.68
C ALA A 3 13.93 54.32 31.85
N THR A 4 14.49 54.01 33.02
CA THR A 4 14.85 52.65 33.41
C THR A 4 13.58 51.87 33.74
N ILE A 5 13.23 50.89 32.90
CA ILE A 5 12.19 49.92 33.20
C ILE A 5 12.74 48.97 34.27
N LYS A 6 12.20 49.04 35.49
CA LYS A 6 12.44 48.03 36.53
C LYS A 6 11.65 46.78 36.18
N ILE A 7 12.35 45.70 35.85
CA ILE A 7 11.78 44.37 35.72
C ILE A 7 11.52 43.87 37.13
N ALA A 8 10.27 43.54 37.46
CA ALA A 8 9.92 42.92 38.74
C ALA A 8 10.46 41.49 38.76
N GLU A 9 11.27 41.15 39.77
CA GLU A 9 11.64 39.78 40.07
C GLU A 9 10.39 39.03 40.53
N THR A 10 9.84 38.19 39.65
CA THR A 10 8.84 37.20 40.05
C THR A 10 9.57 36.01 40.63
N ASP A 11 9.28 35.67 41.89
CA ASP A 11 9.67 34.41 42.54
C ASP A 11 9.23 33.21 41.69
N ALA A 12 10.11 32.76 40.79
CA ALA A 12 9.90 31.53 40.04
C ALA A 12 10.06 30.35 41.00
N ALA A 13 9.00 29.54 41.13
CA ALA A 13 9.05 28.28 41.85
C ALA A 13 10.29 27.45 41.41
N PRO A 14 10.98 26.74 42.32
CA PRO A 14 12.20 26.01 42.00
C PRO A 14 11.93 25.05 40.84
N HIS A 15 12.66 25.26 39.73
CA HIS A 15 12.58 24.40 38.57
C HIS A 15 13.02 22.99 38.99
N LYS A 16 12.07 22.05 39.07
CA LYS A 16 12.41 20.63 39.26
C LYS A 16 13.40 20.26 38.16
N PRO A 17 14.56 19.67 38.47
CA PRO A 17 15.51 19.27 37.44
C PRO A 17 14.77 18.33 36.47
N GLY A 18 14.60 18.78 35.23
CA GLY A 18 14.00 17.96 34.19
C GLY A 18 14.81 16.68 33.99
N LEU A 19 14.18 15.66 33.42
CA LEU A 19 14.88 14.44 32.99
C LEU A 19 16.13 14.83 32.18
N GLY A 20 17.31 14.36 32.59
CA GLY A 20 18.52 14.58 31.83
C GLY A 20 18.44 13.89 30.46
N ARG A 21 19.26 14.31 29.48
CA ARG A 21 19.30 13.69 28.13
C ARG A 21 19.43 12.15 28.19
N ALA A 22 20.23 11.63 29.13
CA ALA A 22 20.40 10.20 29.35
C ALA A 22 19.10 9.47 29.74
N ALA A 23 18.19 10.15 30.45
CA ALA A 23 16.91 9.55 30.83
C ALA A 23 15.96 9.46 29.62
N TYR A 24 15.98 10.44 28.70
CA TYR A 24 15.26 10.33 27.42
C TYR A 24 15.80 9.19 26.56
N GLU A 25 17.13 9.04 26.48
CA GLU A 25 17.74 7.92 25.74
C GLU A 25 17.34 6.55 26.31
N SER A 26 17.22 6.44 27.65
CA SER A 26 16.77 5.21 28.29
C SER A 26 15.37 4.77 27.83
N HIS A 27 14.45 5.71 27.65
CA HIS A 27 13.12 5.41 27.10
C HIS A 27 13.19 4.84 25.68
N PHE A 28 14.05 5.40 24.82
CA PHE A 28 14.23 4.89 23.46
C PHE A 28 14.90 3.51 23.43
N ARG A 29 15.92 3.28 24.25
CA ARG A 29 16.55 1.96 24.38
C ARG A 29 15.54 0.92 24.84
N THR A 30 14.75 1.23 25.87
CA THR A 30 13.69 0.33 26.35
C THR A 30 12.69 -0.03 25.24
N ALA A 31 12.30 0.94 24.39
CA ALA A 31 11.41 0.68 23.26
C ALA A 31 12.06 -0.23 22.19
N LEU A 32 13.35 -0.07 21.92
CA LEU A 32 14.13 -0.90 21.00
C LEU A 32 14.35 -2.31 21.57
N ASP A 33 14.73 -2.41 22.85
CA ASP A 33 14.90 -3.68 23.56
C ASP A 33 13.60 -4.49 23.55
N ARG A 34 12.44 -3.82 23.65
CA ARG A 34 11.14 -4.48 23.47
C ARG A 34 10.95 -5.02 22.05
N LEU A 35 11.32 -4.27 21.01
CA LEU A 35 11.25 -4.78 19.63
C LEU A 35 12.19 -5.95 19.39
N HIS A 36 13.38 -5.92 19.99
CA HIS A 36 14.35 -7.01 19.93
C HIS A 36 13.84 -8.26 20.68
N GLY A 37 13.34 -8.07 21.90
CA GLY A 37 12.75 -9.15 22.72
C GLY A 37 11.49 -9.76 22.10
N GLU A 38 10.68 -8.94 21.40
CA GLU A 38 9.54 -9.42 20.62
C GLU A 38 9.93 -9.98 19.24
N ARG A 39 11.21 -9.87 18.85
CA ARG A 39 11.78 -10.34 17.56
C ARG A 39 11.13 -9.70 16.33
N ARG A 40 10.76 -8.43 16.44
CA ARG A 40 10.11 -7.64 15.36
C ARG A 40 10.94 -6.45 14.91
N TYR A 41 12.19 -6.37 15.36
CA TYR A 41 13.13 -5.38 14.85
C TYR A 41 13.42 -5.64 13.37
N ARG A 42 13.39 -4.57 12.57
CA ARG A 42 13.52 -4.68 11.12
C ARG A 42 14.94 -4.28 10.72
N VAL A 43 15.58 -5.16 9.95
CA VAL A 43 16.81 -4.86 9.22
C VAL A 43 16.45 -4.77 7.75
N PHE A 44 16.79 -3.66 7.10
CA PHE A 44 16.46 -3.43 5.69
C PHE A 44 17.60 -3.93 4.80
N ALA A 45 17.27 -4.70 3.76
CA ALA A 45 18.23 -5.08 2.74
C ALA A 45 18.59 -3.86 1.86
N ASP A 46 19.88 -3.55 1.73
CA ASP A 46 20.38 -2.49 0.85
C ASP A 46 20.45 -3.00 -0.59
N ILE A 47 19.45 -2.63 -1.39
CA ILE A 47 19.29 -3.10 -2.77
C ILE A 47 19.26 -1.94 -3.77
N GLU A 48 19.89 -2.16 -4.92
CA GLU A 48 19.90 -1.25 -6.05
C GLU A 48 19.35 -1.98 -7.29
N ARG A 49 18.11 -1.68 -7.68
CA ARG A 49 17.47 -2.28 -8.87
C ARG A 49 18.20 -1.86 -10.14
N ILE A 50 18.39 -2.80 -11.06
CA ILE A 50 19.08 -2.53 -12.33
C ILE A 50 18.04 -2.21 -13.42
N ALA A 51 18.04 -0.97 -13.92
CA ALA A 51 17.16 -0.57 -15.01
C ALA A 51 17.42 -1.37 -16.29
N GLY A 52 16.37 -1.86 -16.96
CA GLY A 52 16.46 -2.69 -18.16
C GLY A 52 16.77 -4.17 -17.89
N ARG A 53 17.02 -4.55 -16.63
CA ARG A 53 17.24 -5.94 -16.20
C ARG A 53 16.25 -6.38 -15.12
N PHE A 54 15.08 -5.75 -15.00
CA PHE A 54 14.05 -6.19 -14.06
C PHE A 54 13.76 -7.70 -14.23
N PRO A 55 13.68 -8.50 -13.14
CA PRO A 55 13.61 -8.14 -11.72
C PRO A 55 14.94 -8.23 -10.95
N ILE A 56 16.07 -8.04 -11.63
CA ILE A 56 17.41 -8.14 -11.04
C ILE A 56 17.81 -6.86 -10.27
N ALA A 57 18.52 -7.06 -9.15
CA ALA A 57 19.11 -5.99 -8.34
C ALA A 57 20.51 -6.35 -7.84
N HIS A 58 21.30 -5.35 -7.46
CA HIS A 58 22.49 -5.52 -6.65
C HIS A 58 22.12 -5.47 -5.17
N TRP A 59 22.57 -6.45 -4.39
CA TRP A 59 22.50 -6.44 -2.93
C TRP A 59 23.87 -6.07 -2.38
N ARG A 60 23.93 -4.98 -1.60
CA ARG A 60 25.11 -4.58 -0.83
C ARG A 60 25.06 -5.28 0.51
N LYS A 61 26.02 -6.18 0.72
CA LYS A 61 26.10 -7.03 1.91
C LYS A 61 26.63 -6.25 3.10
N PRO A 62 26.31 -6.67 4.34
CA PRO A 62 26.85 -6.03 5.55
C PRO A 62 28.38 -6.03 5.64
N ASP A 63 29.06 -6.97 4.99
CA ASP A 63 30.52 -7.06 4.91
C ASP A 63 31.16 -6.09 3.89
N GLY A 64 30.34 -5.29 3.20
CA GLY A 64 30.76 -4.37 2.14
C GLY A 64 30.85 -5.00 0.74
N GLY A 65 30.62 -6.31 0.61
CA GLY A 65 30.53 -7.01 -0.67
C GLY A 65 29.28 -6.63 -1.46
N THR A 66 29.24 -6.97 -2.75
CA THR A 66 28.06 -6.81 -3.60
C THR A 66 27.80 -8.08 -4.38
N SER A 67 26.53 -8.50 -4.45
CA SER A 67 26.09 -9.64 -5.27
C SER A 67 24.84 -9.32 -6.06
N GLU A 68 24.66 -9.98 -7.19
CA GLU A 68 23.43 -9.91 -7.97
C GLU A 68 22.35 -10.82 -7.36
N ILE A 69 21.13 -10.31 -7.24
CA ILE A 69 19.98 -11.01 -6.66
C ILE A 69 18.75 -10.89 -7.58
N THR A 70 17.80 -11.81 -7.43
CA THR A 70 16.48 -11.74 -8.06
C THR A 70 15.43 -11.31 -7.04
N VAL A 71 14.71 -10.23 -7.32
CA VAL A 71 13.71 -9.65 -6.40
C VAL A 71 12.32 -10.22 -6.67
N TRP A 72 11.75 -10.91 -5.68
CA TRP A 72 10.44 -11.57 -5.77
C TRP A 72 9.35 -10.95 -4.90
N CYS A 73 9.66 -9.86 -4.18
CA CYS A 73 8.72 -9.17 -3.29
C CYS A 73 8.53 -7.68 -3.66
N SER A 74 8.84 -7.31 -4.90
CA SER A 74 8.59 -5.95 -5.40
C SER A 74 7.11 -5.76 -5.74
N ASN A 75 6.55 -4.61 -5.37
CA ASN A 75 5.20 -4.23 -5.81
C ASN A 75 5.20 -3.44 -7.13
N ASP A 76 6.33 -3.28 -7.82
CA ASP A 76 6.37 -2.82 -9.22
C ASP A 76 5.91 -3.98 -10.14
N TYR A 77 4.65 -4.38 -9.98
CA TYR A 77 4.09 -5.65 -10.45
C TYR A 77 4.24 -5.85 -11.95
N LEU A 78 4.16 -4.77 -12.70
CA LEU A 78 4.24 -4.77 -14.16
C LEU A 78 5.58 -4.27 -14.69
N GLY A 79 6.54 -3.96 -13.81
CA GLY A 79 7.84 -3.39 -14.20
C GLY A 79 7.75 -2.00 -14.83
N MET A 80 6.65 -1.28 -14.60
CA MET A 80 6.41 0.04 -15.21
C MET A 80 7.41 1.09 -14.74
N GLY A 81 8.03 0.90 -13.56
CA GLY A 81 9.08 1.78 -13.08
C GLY A 81 10.34 1.79 -13.95
N GLN A 82 10.47 0.85 -14.90
CA GLN A 82 11.55 0.80 -15.87
C GLN A 82 11.07 0.92 -17.33
N HIS A 83 9.77 1.14 -17.56
CA HIS A 83 9.22 1.20 -18.90
C HIS A 83 9.78 2.43 -19.66
N PRO A 84 10.26 2.28 -20.92
CA PRO A 84 10.90 3.37 -21.66
C PRO A 84 10.07 4.65 -21.74
N ASP A 85 8.76 4.54 -22.01
CA ASP A 85 7.86 5.71 -22.07
C ASP A 85 7.75 6.45 -20.73
N VAL A 86 7.78 5.71 -19.61
CA VAL A 86 7.66 6.26 -18.26
C VAL A 86 8.94 7.00 -17.88
N VAL A 87 10.09 6.35 -18.09
CA VAL A 87 11.41 6.94 -17.83
C VAL A 87 11.63 8.17 -18.71
N ASN A 88 11.30 8.08 -20.01
CA ASN A 88 11.45 9.20 -20.93
C ASN A 88 10.55 10.39 -20.54
N ALA A 89 9.29 10.14 -20.15
CA ALA A 89 8.40 11.20 -19.67
C ALA A 89 8.94 11.90 -18.41
N MET A 90 9.54 11.13 -17.48
CA MET A 90 10.22 11.66 -16.31
C MET A 90 11.40 12.56 -16.70
N THR A 91 12.35 12.03 -17.48
CA THR A 91 13.58 12.72 -17.86
C THR A 91 13.29 13.99 -18.65
N GLN A 92 12.42 13.94 -19.65
CA GLN A 92 12.06 15.12 -20.44
C GLN A 92 11.40 16.19 -19.59
N THR A 93 10.55 15.81 -18.63
CA THR A 93 9.89 16.78 -17.76
C THR A 93 10.84 17.36 -16.73
N ALA A 94 11.75 16.57 -16.17
CA ALA A 94 12.80 17.06 -15.26
C ALA A 94 13.69 18.11 -15.94
N MET A 95 14.05 17.90 -17.21
CA MET A 95 14.84 18.88 -17.98
C MET A 95 14.13 20.21 -18.21
N ARG A 96 12.79 20.22 -18.31
CA ARG A 96 12.00 21.44 -18.53
C ARG A 96 11.53 22.13 -17.25
N CYS A 97 11.23 21.35 -16.21
CA CYS A 97 10.52 21.80 -15.01
C CYS A 97 11.36 21.69 -13.73
N GLY A 98 12.57 21.14 -13.79
CA GLY A 98 13.38 20.86 -12.62
C GLY A 98 12.87 19.64 -11.82
N VAL A 99 13.39 19.52 -10.59
CA VAL A 99 13.15 18.34 -9.74
C VAL A 99 11.89 18.52 -8.89
N GLY A 100 11.94 19.36 -7.85
CA GLY A 100 10.83 19.53 -6.91
C GLY A 100 9.75 20.47 -7.44
N ALA A 101 8.52 20.33 -6.93
CA ALA A 101 7.43 21.25 -7.23
C ALA A 101 7.66 22.67 -6.67
N GLY A 102 8.56 22.83 -5.69
CA GLY A 102 8.95 24.14 -5.15
C GLY A 102 7.97 24.74 -4.13
N GLY A 103 6.85 24.08 -3.84
CA GLY A 103 5.90 24.52 -2.81
C GLY A 103 4.67 23.61 -2.69
N THR A 104 3.72 24.03 -1.85
CA THR A 104 2.43 23.35 -1.71
C THR A 104 1.56 23.57 -2.94
N ARG A 105 0.43 22.85 -3.07
CA ARG A 105 -0.51 23.08 -4.17
C ARG A 105 -0.95 24.54 -4.27
N ASN A 106 -1.19 25.21 -3.15
CA ASN A 106 -1.65 26.59 -3.15
C ASN A 106 -0.53 27.62 -3.39
N ILE A 107 0.72 27.28 -3.06
CA ILE A 107 1.86 28.21 -3.11
C ILE A 107 2.87 27.68 -4.12
N ALA A 108 2.71 28.08 -5.39
CA ALA A 108 3.59 27.78 -6.52
C ALA A 108 3.80 26.29 -6.90
N GLY A 109 3.27 25.32 -6.14
CA GLY A 109 3.47 23.89 -6.41
C GLY A 109 2.45 23.25 -7.36
N ASN A 110 1.34 23.92 -7.69
CA ASN A 110 0.36 23.40 -8.64
C ASN A 110 0.86 23.54 -10.09
N ASN A 111 1.31 22.43 -10.67
CA ASN A 111 1.94 22.38 -11.98
C ASN A 111 1.09 21.60 -13.00
N SER A 112 1.23 21.90 -14.30
CA SER A 112 0.43 21.27 -15.35
C SER A 112 0.57 19.75 -15.43
N PRO A 113 1.77 19.14 -15.29
CA PRO A 113 1.89 17.68 -15.24
C PRO A 113 1.03 17.02 -14.15
N LEU A 114 0.92 17.64 -12.98
CA LEU A 114 0.08 17.16 -11.87
C LEU A 114 -1.41 17.28 -12.18
N VAL A 115 -1.86 18.42 -12.72
CA VAL A 115 -3.26 18.63 -13.13
C VAL A 115 -3.67 17.65 -14.23
N ASP A 116 -2.77 17.40 -15.18
CA ASP A 116 -3.02 16.45 -16.26
C ASP A 116 -3.09 15.00 -15.77
N LEU A 117 -2.29 14.65 -14.75
CA LEU A 117 -2.39 13.35 -14.08
C LEU A 117 -3.74 13.19 -13.38
N GLU A 118 -4.21 14.20 -12.65
CA GLU A 118 -5.52 14.18 -11.99
C GLU A 118 -6.67 13.91 -12.97
N ARG A 119 -6.64 14.54 -14.15
CA ARG A 119 -7.60 14.29 -15.23
C ARG A 119 -7.50 12.89 -15.81
N GLU A 120 -6.27 12.38 -15.99
CA GLU A 120 -6.04 11.04 -16.53
C GLU A 120 -6.57 9.95 -15.59
N LEU A 121 -6.42 10.16 -14.27
CA LEU A 121 -6.93 9.27 -13.24
C LEU A 121 -8.47 9.33 -13.16
N ALA A 122 -9.07 10.52 -13.25
CA ALA A 122 -10.52 10.67 -13.35
C ALA A 122 -11.07 9.88 -14.56
N ASP A 123 -10.44 10.00 -15.73
CA ASP A 123 -10.82 9.24 -16.93
C ASP A 123 -10.55 7.73 -16.82
N LEU A 124 -9.52 7.30 -16.08
CA LEU A 124 -9.30 5.88 -15.81
C LEU A 124 -10.49 5.27 -15.07
N HIS A 125 -10.99 5.98 -14.05
CA HIS A 125 -12.04 5.51 -13.14
C HIS A 125 -13.46 5.92 -13.53
N GLY A 126 -13.62 6.55 -14.70
CA GLY A 126 -14.93 7.06 -15.13
C GLY A 126 -15.57 8.03 -14.12
N LYS A 127 -14.75 8.79 -13.38
CA LYS A 127 -15.19 9.74 -12.35
C LYS A 127 -15.05 11.18 -12.85
N GLU A 128 -15.75 12.09 -12.20
CA GLU A 128 -15.74 13.52 -12.58
C GLU A 128 -14.39 14.18 -12.29
N ALA A 129 -13.72 13.78 -11.20
CA ALA A 129 -12.47 14.38 -10.76
C ALA A 129 -11.54 13.36 -10.10
N GLY A 130 -10.25 13.71 -10.10
CA GLY A 130 -9.19 13.02 -9.37
C GLY A 130 -8.38 14.03 -8.55
N LEU A 131 -7.83 13.57 -7.44
CA LEU A 131 -7.02 14.39 -6.54
C LEU A 131 -5.78 13.61 -6.10
N VAL A 132 -4.59 14.12 -6.44
CA VAL A 132 -3.32 13.44 -6.20
C VAL A 132 -2.66 13.86 -4.89
N PHE A 133 -2.13 12.88 -4.17
CA PHE A 133 -1.42 12.98 -2.89
C PHE A 133 0.00 12.41 -3.02
N THR A 134 0.83 12.64 -1.99
CA THR A 134 2.23 12.22 -1.96
C THR A 134 2.44 10.71 -1.86
N SER A 135 1.45 9.95 -1.38
CA SER A 135 1.45 8.48 -1.34
C SER A 135 0.04 7.92 -1.18
N GLY A 136 -0.15 6.63 -1.49
CA GLY A 136 -1.39 5.89 -1.20
C GLY A 136 -1.77 5.93 0.27
N TYR A 137 -0.77 5.97 1.16
CA TYR A 137 -1.01 6.10 2.59
C TYR A 137 -1.67 7.43 2.93
N VAL A 138 -1.17 8.54 2.37
CA VAL A 138 -1.70 9.87 2.65
C VAL A 138 -3.08 10.06 2.02
N SER A 139 -3.33 9.55 0.79
CA SER A 139 -4.67 9.62 0.18
C SER A 139 -5.73 8.89 1.01
N ASN A 140 -5.43 7.68 1.51
CA ASN A 140 -6.32 6.97 2.44
C ASN A 140 -6.53 7.76 3.75
N GLN A 141 -5.45 8.10 4.45
CA GLN A 141 -5.53 8.77 5.74
C GLN A 141 -6.27 10.11 5.65
N ALA A 142 -5.89 10.96 4.70
CA ALA A 142 -6.45 12.30 4.53
C ALA A 142 -7.85 12.26 3.90
N GLY A 143 -8.08 11.38 2.93
CA GLY A 143 -9.36 11.21 2.25
C GLY A 143 -10.45 10.74 3.23
N ILE A 144 -10.26 9.57 3.85
CA ILE A 144 -11.25 8.99 4.79
C ILE A 144 -11.52 9.95 5.95
N SER A 145 -10.46 10.47 6.60
CA SER A 145 -10.65 11.34 7.76
C SER A 145 -11.40 12.64 7.43
N THR A 146 -11.14 13.24 6.26
CA THR A 146 -11.78 14.49 5.85
C THR A 146 -13.23 14.25 5.42
N ILE A 147 -13.48 13.24 4.59
CA ILE A 147 -14.83 12.90 4.13
C ILE A 147 -15.74 12.64 5.33
N ALA A 148 -15.33 11.75 6.23
CA ALA A 148 -16.16 11.39 7.38
C ALA A 148 -16.41 12.57 8.33
N LYS A 149 -15.41 13.43 8.58
CA LYS A 149 -15.55 14.63 9.44
C LYS A 149 -16.52 15.66 8.89
N LEU A 150 -16.59 15.81 7.56
CA LEU A 150 -17.47 16.77 6.92
C LEU A 150 -18.94 16.31 6.91
N ILE A 151 -19.20 15.02 7.13
CA ILE A 151 -20.53 14.45 7.17
C ILE A 151 -21.04 14.44 8.63
N PRO A 152 -22.10 15.20 8.97
CA PRO A 152 -22.64 15.23 10.33
C PRO A 152 -23.09 13.84 10.79
N ASN A 153 -22.68 13.45 12.00
CA ASN A 153 -23.04 12.16 12.63
C ASN A 153 -22.69 10.91 11.79
N CYS A 154 -21.64 10.99 10.97
CA CYS A 154 -21.20 9.87 10.14
C CYS A 154 -20.78 8.65 10.99
N LEU A 155 -21.25 7.46 10.62
CA LEU A 155 -20.72 6.17 11.07
C LEU A 155 -19.74 5.63 10.03
N ILE A 156 -18.55 5.23 10.46
CA ILE A 156 -17.64 4.49 9.59
C ILE A 156 -17.78 2.99 9.84
N LEU A 157 -18.08 2.23 8.80
CA LEU A 157 -18.07 0.77 8.78
C LEU A 157 -16.79 0.34 8.08
N SER A 158 -15.84 -0.22 8.84
CA SER A 158 -14.51 -0.58 8.33
C SER A 158 -14.36 -2.09 8.29
N ASP A 159 -13.90 -2.64 7.18
CA ASP A 159 -13.48 -4.05 7.14
C ASP A 159 -12.36 -4.29 8.17
N ALA A 160 -12.36 -5.47 8.78
CA ALA A 160 -11.39 -5.86 9.81
C ALA A 160 -9.94 -5.86 9.31
N PHE A 161 -9.72 -6.17 8.04
CA PHE A 161 -8.38 -6.30 7.45
C PHE A 161 -7.93 -5.08 6.66
N ASN A 162 -8.70 -3.98 6.72
CA ASN A 162 -8.33 -2.72 6.10
C ASN A 162 -6.89 -2.31 6.43
N HIS A 163 -6.17 -1.86 5.41
CA HIS A 163 -4.79 -1.43 5.51
C HIS A 163 -4.61 -0.32 6.56
N ASN A 164 -3.43 -0.28 7.18
CA ASN A 164 -3.14 0.66 8.27
C ASN A 164 -3.38 2.13 7.88
N SER A 165 -3.19 2.52 6.62
CA SER A 165 -3.53 3.89 6.17
C SER A 165 -5.02 4.21 6.31
N MET A 166 -5.89 3.24 6.02
CA MET A 166 -7.33 3.37 6.18
C MET A 166 -7.68 3.41 7.66
N ILE A 167 -7.14 2.49 8.47
CA ILE A 167 -7.31 2.50 9.93
C ILE A 167 -6.93 3.86 10.53
N GLU A 168 -5.80 4.42 10.10
CA GLU A 168 -5.38 5.75 10.55
C GLU A 168 -6.32 6.85 10.05
N GLY A 169 -6.83 6.79 8.82
CA GLY A 169 -7.88 7.69 8.35
C GLY A 169 -9.15 7.63 9.21
N VAL A 170 -9.64 6.42 9.50
CA VAL A 170 -10.79 6.19 10.38
C VAL A 170 -10.53 6.75 11.78
N ARG A 171 -9.36 6.47 12.38
CA ARG A 171 -8.99 7.00 13.71
C ARG A 171 -8.91 8.53 13.72
N HIS A 172 -8.26 9.11 12.72
CA HIS A 172 -8.08 10.56 12.62
C HIS A 172 -9.39 11.29 12.33
N SER A 173 -10.42 10.62 11.80
CA SER A 173 -11.75 11.21 11.64
C SER A 173 -12.37 11.62 12.99
N GLY A 174 -12.10 10.88 14.07
CA GLY A 174 -12.80 11.04 15.34
C GLY A 174 -14.28 10.63 15.32
N CYS A 175 -14.78 10.15 14.18
CA CYS A 175 -16.14 9.64 14.04
C CYS A 175 -16.30 8.30 14.77
N GLU A 176 -17.54 7.96 15.11
CA GLU A 176 -17.85 6.61 15.56
C GLU A 176 -17.53 5.60 14.46
N LYS A 177 -17.00 4.44 14.84
CA LYS A 177 -16.73 3.34 13.93
C LYS A 177 -17.30 2.02 14.42
N ARG A 178 -17.62 1.14 13.50
CA ARG A 178 -17.81 -0.29 13.73
C ARG A 178 -16.96 -1.07 12.74
N ILE A 179 -16.40 -2.18 13.20
CA ILE A 179 -15.58 -3.06 12.39
C ILE A 179 -16.48 -4.23 11.99
N PHE A 180 -16.66 -4.46 10.70
CA PHE A 180 -17.31 -5.69 10.23
C PHE A 180 -16.24 -6.77 9.99
N ARG A 181 -16.67 -8.02 10.11
CA ARG A 181 -15.78 -9.17 9.94
C ARG A 181 -15.29 -9.21 8.50
N HIS A 182 -14.06 -9.68 8.29
CA HIS A 182 -13.40 -9.51 7.01
C HIS A 182 -14.19 -10.18 5.88
N ASN A 183 -14.56 -9.41 4.85
CA ASN A 183 -15.40 -9.85 3.72
C ASN A 183 -16.77 -10.44 4.12
N ASP A 184 -17.27 -10.19 5.33
CA ASP A 184 -18.55 -10.71 5.81
C ASP A 184 -19.71 -9.72 5.55
N LEU A 185 -20.41 -9.98 4.44
CA LEU A 185 -21.57 -9.18 4.02
C LEU A 185 -22.75 -9.26 5.00
N ALA A 186 -22.93 -10.39 5.70
CA ALA A 186 -24.03 -10.54 6.64
C ALA A 186 -23.79 -9.68 7.88
N HIS A 187 -22.58 -9.70 8.43
CA HIS A 187 -22.24 -8.83 9.55
C HIS A 187 -22.24 -7.35 9.14
N LEU A 188 -21.79 -7.02 7.92
CA LEU A 188 -21.92 -5.66 7.40
C LEU A 188 -23.40 -5.22 7.35
N GLU A 189 -24.30 -6.08 6.85
CA GLU A 189 -25.74 -5.80 6.81
C GLU A 189 -26.34 -5.61 8.22
N GLU A 190 -25.98 -6.46 9.19
CA GLU A 190 -26.40 -6.30 10.60
C GLU A 190 -26.01 -4.93 11.17
N LEU A 191 -24.78 -4.49 10.92
CA LEU A 191 -24.30 -3.17 11.36
C LEU A 191 -24.98 -2.01 10.62
N LEU A 192 -25.28 -2.19 9.33
CA LEU A 192 -26.03 -1.21 8.54
C LEU A 192 -27.47 -1.05 9.06
N ILE A 193 -28.15 -2.15 9.39
CA ILE A 193 -29.49 -2.13 10.00
C ILE A 193 -29.44 -1.42 11.35
N ALA A 194 -28.47 -1.76 12.20
CA ALA A 194 -28.31 -1.14 13.51
C ALA A 194 -28.00 0.37 13.45
N ALA A 195 -27.40 0.84 12.35
CA ALA A 195 -27.10 2.25 12.15
C ALA A 195 -28.34 3.10 11.83
N GLY A 196 -29.43 2.52 11.32
CA GLY A 196 -30.65 3.25 10.94
C GLY A 196 -30.40 4.28 9.83
N ASP A 197 -31.03 5.45 9.90
CA ASP A 197 -30.96 6.47 8.83
C ASP A 197 -29.74 7.40 8.91
N ARG A 198 -28.85 7.23 9.88
CA ARG A 198 -27.66 8.09 10.00
C ARG A 198 -26.77 7.98 8.75
N PRO A 199 -26.02 9.02 8.36
CA PRO A 199 -25.03 8.90 7.28
C PRO A 199 -23.94 7.87 7.62
N LYS A 200 -23.51 7.11 6.61
CA LYS A 200 -22.56 5.99 6.77
C LYS A 200 -21.50 6.04 5.68
N LEU A 201 -20.30 5.61 6.02
CA LEU A 201 -19.19 5.37 5.09
C LEU A 201 -18.70 3.93 5.27
N ILE A 202 -18.87 3.09 4.25
CA ILE A 202 -18.31 1.75 4.19
C ILE A 202 -16.91 1.84 3.57
N ALA A 203 -15.88 1.42 4.29
CA ALA A 203 -14.50 1.47 3.86
C ALA A 203 -13.92 0.04 3.77
N PHE A 204 -13.41 -0.33 2.60
CA PHE A 204 -12.91 -1.67 2.31
C PHE A 204 -11.87 -1.66 1.17
N GLU A 205 -11.10 -2.75 1.03
CA GLU A 205 -10.15 -2.95 -0.07
C GLU A 205 -10.79 -3.80 -1.19
N SER A 206 -10.30 -3.64 -2.41
CA SER A 206 -10.64 -4.57 -3.52
C SER A 206 -9.84 -5.85 -3.42
N VAL A 207 -8.50 -5.74 -3.45
CA VAL A 207 -7.54 -6.84 -3.30
C VAL A 207 -6.73 -6.59 -2.03
N TYR A 208 -6.88 -7.47 -1.04
CA TYR A 208 -6.20 -7.28 0.23
C TYR A 208 -4.72 -7.63 0.12
N SER A 209 -3.90 -6.73 0.66
CA SER A 209 -2.46 -6.71 0.36
C SER A 209 -1.69 -7.98 0.75
N MET A 210 -2.07 -8.69 1.79
CA MET A 210 -1.28 -9.80 2.35
C MET A 210 -1.76 -11.17 1.89
N ASP A 211 -3.07 -11.38 1.90
CA ASP A 211 -3.69 -12.69 1.71
C ASP A 211 -4.18 -12.86 0.27
N GLY A 212 -4.36 -11.76 -0.46
CA GLY A 212 -4.70 -11.78 -1.88
C GLY A 212 -6.14 -12.22 -2.15
N ASP A 213 -7.00 -12.18 -1.15
CA ASP A 213 -8.44 -12.26 -1.26
C ASP A 213 -9.04 -10.99 -1.89
N VAL A 214 -10.29 -11.10 -2.34
CA VAL A 214 -11.00 -10.07 -3.11
C VAL A 214 -12.39 -9.84 -2.52
N SER A 215 -12.76 -8.59 -2.28
CA SER A 215 -14.14 -8.25 -1.86
C SER A 215 -15.15 -8.42 -2.98
N ASP A 216 -16.39 -8.81 -2.62
CA ASP A 216 -17.55 -8.69 -3.49
C ASP A 216 -18.03 -7.22 -3.52
N ILE A 217 -17.38 -6.41 -4.36
CA ILE A 217 -17.65 -4.98 -4.50
C ILE A 217 -19.11 -4.73 -4.90
N GLY A 218 -19.68 -5.59 -5.76
CA GLY A 218 -21.05 -5.48 -6.22
C GLY A 218 -22.05 -5.63 -5.07
N ALA A 219 -21.88 -6.67 -4.24
CA ALA A 219 -22.74 -6.90 -3.09
C ALA A 219 -22.57 -5.84 -1.99
N ILE A 220 -21.35 -5.32 -1.77
CA ILE A 220 -21.14 -4.19 -0.85
C ILE A 220 -21.88 -2.93 -1.36
N CYS A 221 -21.82 -2.66 -2.67
CA CYS A 221 -22.60 -1.58 -3.27
C CYS A 221 -24.12 -1.83 -3.17
N ASP A 222 -24.60 -3.07 -3.30
CA ASP A 222 -26.03 -3.40 -3.10
C ASP A 222 -26.49 -3.05 -1.68
N LEU A 223 -25.68 -3.38 -0.68
CA LEU A 223 -25.93 -3.00 0.71
C LEU A 223 -25.85 -1.48 0.91
N ALA A 224 -24.88 -0.82 0.29
CA ALA A 224 -24.72 0.63 0.36
C ALA A 224 -25.96 1.36 -0.19
N ASP A 225 -26.44 0.94 -1.36
CA ASP A 225 -27.65 1.47 -2.01
C ASP A 225 -28.89 1.23 -1.14
N ARG A 226 -29.04 0.01 -0.60
CA ARG A 226 -30.20 -0.40 0.21
C ARG A 226 -30.31 0.37 1.52
N TYR A 227 -29.18 0.67 2.17
CA TYR A 227 -29.13 1.26 3.51
C TYR A 227 -28.64 2.73 3.51
N GLY A 228 -28.49 3.34 2.35
CA GLY A 228 -28.09 4.74 2.19
C GLY A 228 -26.70 5.04 2.76
N ALA A 229 -25.70 4.27 2.35
CA ALA A 229 -24.30 4.46 2.74
C ALA A 229 -23.45 4.89 1.55
N MET A 230 -22.38 5.65 1.82
CA MET A 230 -21.31 5.89 0.84
C MET A 230 -20.28 4.76 0.89
N THR A 231 -19.60 4.54 -0.23
CA THR A 231 -18.52 3.55 -0.37
C THR A 231 -17.16 4.22 -0.59
N TYR A 232 -16.16 3.76 0.15
CA TYR A 232 -14.76 4.11 -0.03
C TYR A 232 -13.99 2.83 -0.32
N LEU A 233 -13.55 2.68 -1.58
CA LEU A 233 -12.86 1.51 -2.07
C LEU A 233 -11.38 1.81 -2.27
N ASP A 234 -10.52 1.05 -1.61
CA ASP A 234 -9.08 1.04 -1.88
C ASP A 234 -8.75 0.02 -2.98
N GLU A 235 -8.24 0.51 -4.12
CA GLU A 235 -7.81 -0.29 -5.27
C GLU A 235 -6.29 -0.30 -5.46
N VAL A 236 -5.52 -0.03 -4.40
CA VAL A 236 -4.05 0.08 -4.41
C VAL A 236 -3.36 -1.17 -4.97
N HIS A 237 -3.87 -2.35 -4.67
CA HIS A 237 -3.33 -3.63 -5.16
C HIS A 237 -4.02 -4.13 -6.43
N ALA A 238 -4.87 -3.31 -7.06
CA ALA A 238 -5.62 -3.71 -8.25
C ALA A 238 -5.40 -2.78 -9.46
N VAL A 239 -5.19 -1.48 -9.22
CA VAL A 239 -4.99 -0.49 -10.28
C VAL A 239 -3.77 -0.82 -11.15
N GLY A 240 -3.97 -0.75 -12.46
CA GLY A 240 -3.04 -1.20 -13.49
C GLY A 240 -3.11 -2.70 -13.79
N LEU A 241 -3.65 -3.53 -12.88
CA LEU A 241 -3.55 -5.01 -12.90
C LEU A 241 -4.82 -5.74 -13.30
N TYR A 242 -5.99 -5.11 -13.10
CA TYR A 242 -7.30 -5.69 -13.38
C TYR A 242 -8.17 -4.73 -14.18
N GLY A 243 -9.10 -5.31 -14.93
CA GLY A 243 -10.00 -4.58 -15.83
C GLY A 243 -9.41 -4.28 -17.21
N PRO A 244 -10.27 -3.98 -18.20
CA PRO A 244 -9.87 -3.73 -19.58
C PRO A 244 -8.91 -2.54 -19.73
N ARG A 245 -9.02 -1.49 -18.91
CA ARG A 245 -8.13 -0.32 -18.93
C ARG A 245 -7.20 -0.27 -17.72
N GLY A 246 -7.17 -1.31 -16.90
CA GLY A 246 -6.37 -1.31 -15.67
C GLY A 246 -6.99 -0.45 -14.56
N GLY A 247 -8.30 -0.26 -14.55
CA GLY A 247 -9.01 0.52 -13.54
C GLY A 247 -9.10 -0.17 -12.19
N GLY A 248 -8.92 -1.49 -12.12
CA GLY A 248 -9.03 -2.27 -10.90
C GLY A 248 -10.10 -3.37 -10.97
N ILE A 249 -10.41 -3.96 -9.83
CA ILE A 249 -11.43 -5.00 -9.69
C ILE A 249 -12.82 -4.43 -9.98
N SER A 250 -13.11 -3.20 -9.55
CA SER A 250 -14.39 -2.57 -9.86
C SER A 250 -14.61 -2.37 -11.37
N GLU A 251 -13.53 -2.20 -12.14
CA GLU A 251 -13.59 -2.21 -13.62
C GLU A 251 -13.83 -3.61 -14.17
N ARG A 252 -13.08 -4.61 -13.66
CA ARG A 252 -13.21 -6.03 -14.05
C ARG A 252 -14.65 -6.50 -13.90
N ASP A 253 -15.30 -6.11 -12.81
CA ASP A 253 -16.63 -6.58 -12.42
C ASP A 253 -17.76 -5.68 -12.94
N GLY A 254 -17.43 -4.58 -13.64
CA GLY A 254 -18.42 -3.68 -14.24
C GLY A 254 -19.18 -2.80 -13.23
N VAL A 255 -18.74 -2.73 -11.97
CA VAL A 255 -19.42 -2.02 -10.87
C VAL A 255 -18.76 -0.70 -10.47
N MET A 256 -17.67 -0.30 -11.12
CA MET A 256 -16.92 0.95 -10.85
C MET A 256 -17.80 2.20 -10.75
N HIS A 257 -18.87 2.29 -11.56
CA HIS A 257 -19.79 3.43 -11.56
C HIS A 257 -20.57 3.58 -10.24
N ARG A 258 -20.74 2.49 -9.48
CA ARG A 258 -21.48 2.45 -8.21
C ARG A 258 -20.65 2.87 -6.99
N VAL A 259 -19.32 2.85 -7.12
CA VAL A 259 -18.41 3.19 -6.02
C VAL A 259 -18.31 4.72 -5.89
N ASP A 260 -18.50 5.29 -4.70
CA ASP A 260 -18.47 6.76 -4.53
C ASP A 260 -17.04 7.32 -4.59
N VAL A 261 -16.12 6.64 -3.92
CA VAL A 261 -14.70 7.03 -3.86
C VAL A 261 -13.83 5.83 -4.17
N ILE A 262 -12.98 5.98 -5.20
CA ILE A 262 -11.92 5.02 -5.52
C ILE A 262 -10.58 5.64 -5.14
N GLU A 263 -9.89 5.01 -4.21
CA GLU A 263 -8.51 5.32 -3.83
C GLU A 263 -7.55 4.38 -4.58
N GLY A 264 -6.37 4.89 -4.92
CA GLY A 264 -5.34 4.04 -5.51
C GLY A 264 -3.95 4.65 -5.39
N THR A 265 -2.94 3.84 -5.71
CA THR A 265 -1.54 4.25 -5.66
C THR A 265 -0.92 4.37 -7.05
N LEU A 266 0.05 5.27 -7.18
CA LEU A 266 0.94 5.35 -8.34
C LEU A 266 2.18 4.46 -8.20
N ALA A 267 2.41 3.87 -7.02
CA ALA A 267 3.68 3.24 -6.67
C ALA A 267 3.78 1.73 -6.95
N LYS A 268 2.69 1.11 -7.40
CA LYS A 268 2.59 -0.34 -7.58
C LYS A 268 2.45 -0.72 -9.05
N GLY A 269 1.23 -1.01 -9.51
CA GLY A 269 0.97 -1.34 -10.93
C GLY A 269 1.51 -0.28 -11.90
N PHE A 270 1.52 1.00 -11.51
CA PHE A 270 2.04 2.11 -12.32
C PHE A 270 3.55 2.40 -12.14
N GLY A 271 4.24 1.78 -11.18
CA GLY A 271 5.70 1.84 -11.04
C GLY A 271 6.32 3.20 -10.71
N CYS A 272 5.54 4.18 -10.21
CA CYS A 272 5.98 5.53 -9.87
C CYS A 272 5.93 5.78 -8.35
N VAL A 273 5.48 6.95 -7.90
CA VAL A 273 5.20 7.24 -6.48
C VAL A 273 4.04 8.25 -6.38
N GLY A 274 3.21 8.09 -5.36
CA GLY A 274 2.03 8.91 -5.13
C GLY A 274 0.79 8.08 -4.78
N GLY A 275 -0.28 8.76 -4.42
CA GLY A 275 -1.61 8.21 -4.20
C GLY A 275 -2.66 9.15 -4.75
N TYR A 276 -3.90 8.70 -4.85
CA TYR A 276 -4.99 9.53 -5.33
C TYR A 276 -6.34 9.05 -4.82
N ILE A 277 -7.31 9.94 -4.81
CA ILE A 277 -8.73 9.57 -4.80
C ILE A 277 -9.39 10.05 -6.10
N THR A 278 -10.41 9.35 -6.55
CA THR A 278 -11.32 9.80 -7.60
C THR A 278 -12.77 9.68 -7.13
N GLY A 279 -13.63 10.56 -7.62
CA GLY A 279 -15.03 10.63 -7.22
C GLY A 279 -15.76 11.78 -7.93
N THR A 280 -16.83 12.28 -7.31
CA THR A 280 -17.49 13.50 -7.82
C THR A 280 -16.58 14.71 -7.69
N SER A 281 -16.78 15.69 -8.56
CA SER A 281 -16.07 16.97 -8.52
C SER A 281 -16.22 17.65 -7.16
N VAL A 282 -17.43 17.66 -6.60
CA VAL A 282 -17.73 18.22 -5.27
C VAL A 282 -16.97 17.49 -4.15
N LEU A 283 -16.92 16.16 -4.19
CA LEU A 283 -16.20 15.37 -3.17
C LEU A 283 -14.70 15.65 -3.22
N CYS A 284 -14.10 15.57 -4.41
CA CYS A 284 -12.68 15.88 -4.57
C CYS A 284 -12.38 17.33 -4.16
N ASP A 285 -13.27 18.28 -4.46
CA ASP A 285 -13.09 19.68 -4.11
C ASP A 285 -13.20 19.93 -2.59
N ALA A 286 -14.11 19.23 -1.92
CA ALA A 286 -14.23 19.26 -0.46
C ALA A 286 -12.96 18.71 0.20
N VAL A 287 -12.44 17.57 -0.26
CA VAL A 287 -11.18 17.01 0.26
C VAL A 287 -10.01 17.95 -0.03
N ARG A 288 -9.90 18.48 -1.26
CA ARG A 288 -8.88 19.46 -1.66
C ARG A 288 -8.86 20.69 -0.75
N SER A 289 -10.03 21.12 -0.28
CA SER A 289 -10.22 22.36 0.49
C SER A 289 -10.13 22.18 2.01
N HIS A 290 -10.29 20.96 2.52
CA HIS A 290 -10.33 20.69 3.97
C HIS A 290 -9.25 19.74 4.48
N ALA A 291 -8.61 18.93 3.62
CA ALA A 291 -7.68 17.91 4.07
C ALA A 291 -6.29 18.51 4.40
N PRO A 292 -5.87 18.55 5.68
CA PRO A 292 -4.59 19.16 6.04
C PRO A 292 -3.40 18.40 5.45
N GLY A 293 -3.50 17.07 5.34
CA GLY A 293 -2.48 16.22 4.69
C GLY A 293 -2.31 16.46 3.20
N PHE A 294 -3.24 17.16 2.56
CA PHE A 294 -3.14 17.65 1.18
C PHE A 294 -2.62 19.10 1.11
N ILE A 295 -3.16 19.97 1.97
CA ILE A 295 -2.93 21.43 1.90
C ILE A 295 -1.53 21.81 2.38
N PHE A 296 -1.07 21.23 3.49
CA PHE A 296 0.13 21.66 4.22
C PHE A 296 1.36 20.80 3.92
N THR A 297 1.43 20.26 2.71
CA THR A 297 2.57 19.48 2.21
C THR A 297 3.01 19.95 0.84
N THR A 298 4.29 19.75 0.52
CA THR A 298 4.84 20.05 -0.80
C THR A 298 4.17 19.16 -1.84
N ALA A 299 3.81 19.74 -2.99
CA ALA A 299 3.16 19.02 -4.08
C ALA A 299 4.10 17.97 -4.72
N LEU A 300 3.51 16.97 -5.37
CA LEU A 300 4.25 15.93 -6.08
C LEU A 300 5.15 16.56 -7.17
N PRO A 301 6.42 16.12 -7.30
CA PRO A 301 7.32 16.59 -8.35
C PRO A 301 6.71 16.50 -9.77
N PRO A 302 6.86 17.53 -10.63
CA PRO A 302 6.29 17.53 -11.98
C PRO A 302 6.79 16.35 -12.83
N ALA A 303 8.06 15.98 -12.70
CA ALA A 303 8.64 14.85 -13.42
C ALA A 303 8.01 13.50 -13.02
N ILE A 304 7.71 13.32 -11.73
CA ILE A 304 7.01 12.13 -11.23
C ILE A 304 5.56 12.11 -11.73
N ALA A 305 4.87 13.25 -11.69
CA ALA A 305 3.51 13.33 -12.20
C ALA A 305 3.41 13.00 -13.69
N ALA A 306 4.36 13.50 -14.50
CA ALA A 306 4.44 13.17 -15.92
C ALA A 306 4.72 11.67 -16.17
N ALA A 307 5.63 11.07 -15.40
CA ALA A 307 5.96 9.65 -15.48
C ALA A 307 4.74 8.77 -15.14
N ALA A 308 4.07 9.09 -14.02
CA ALA A 308 2.86 8.38 -13.60
C ALA A 308 1.74 8.49 -14.65
N ARG A 309 1.54 9.67 -15.22
CA ARG A 309 0.55 9.87 -16.30
C ARG A 309 0.90 9.02 -17.53
N ALA A 310 2.17 8.96 -17.93
CA ALA A 310 2.61 8.12 -19.04
C ALA A 310 2.32 6.64 -18.77
N SER A 311 2.61 6.17 -17.56
CA SER A 311 2.33 4.81 -17.11
C SER A 311 0.83 4.47 -17.17
N VAL A 312 -0.02 5.32 -16.57
CA VAL A 312 -1.48 5.18 -16.61
C VAL A 312 -1.99 5.16 -18.05
N ARG A 313 -1.56 6.13 -18.89
CA ARG A 313 -1.97 6.21 -20.30
C ARG A 313 -1.59 4.96 -21.08
N TYR A 314 -0.42 4.39 -20.83
CA TYR A 314 0.04 3.20 -21.51
C TYR A 314 -0.81 1.98 -21.11
N LEU A 315 -0.97 1.72 -19.81
CA LEU A 315 -1.72 0.57 -19.30
C LEU A 315 -3.23 0.62 -19.58
N LYS A 316 -3.80 1.81 -19.83
CA LYS A 316 -5.17 1.97 -20.31
C LYS A 316 -5.42 1.37 -21.70
N ARG A 317 -4.37 1.26 -22.51
CA ARG A 317 -4.47 0.75 -23.88
C ARG A 317 -3.85 -0.64 -24.05
N SER A 318 -2.91 -1.00 -23.19
CA SER A 318 -2.23 -2.30 -23.26
C SER A 318 -2.78 -3.27 -22.20
N ALA A 319 -3.10 -4.48 -22.65
CA ALA A 319 -3.40 -5.63 -21.79
C ALA A 319 -2.22 -6.60 -21.66
N VAL A 320 -1.18 -6.45 -22.49
CA VAL A 320 -0.05 -7.40 -22.61
C VAL A 320 0.62 -7.65 -21.27
N GLU A 321 0.88 -6.60 -20.51
CA GLU A 321 1.52 -6.66 -19.19
C GLU A 321 0.64 -7.39 -18.19
N ARG A 322 -0.67 -7.09 -18.17
CA ARG A 322 -1.62 -7.73 -17.26
C ARG A 322 -1.77 -9.21 -17.57
N GLU A 323 -1.94 -9.58 -18.83
CA GLU A 323 -2.07 -10.99 -19.25
C GLU A 323 -0.81 -11.79 -18.91
N ALA A 324 0.37 -11.21 -19.17
CA ALA A 324 1.64 -11.83 -18.81
C ALA A 324 1.80 -11.96 -17.29
N HIS A 325 1.40 -10.95 -16.52
CA HIS A 325 1.44 -10.95 -15.07
C HIS A 325 0.56 -12.06 -14.47
N GLN A 326 -0.71 -12.14 -14.89
CA GLN A 326 -1.63 -13.17 -14.40
C GLN A 326 -1.13 -14.58 -14.75
N ARG A 327 -0.58 -14.76 -15.96
CA ARG A 327 0.04 -16.03 -16.36
C ARG A 327 1.21 -16.39 -15.44
N GLN A 328 2.14 -15.46 -15.17
CA GLN A 328 3.29 -15.78 -14.32
C GLN A 328 2.87 -16.04 -12.86
N ALA A 329 1.90 -15.29 -12.33
CA ALA A 329 1.36 -15.57 -11.00
C ALA A 329 0.75 -16.97 -10.90
N ALA A 330 -0.08 -17.37 -11.87
CA ALA A 330 -0.68 -18.71 -11.92
C ALA A 330 0.40 -19.81 -12.03
N ARG A 331 1.41 -19.62 -12.90
CA ARG A 331 2.50 -20.59 -13.06
C ARG A 331 3.37 -20.71 -11.82
N THR A 332 3.63 -19.61 -11.11
CA THR A 332 4.32 -19.65 -9.83
C THR A 332 3.53 -20.46 -8.82
N LYS A 333 2.22 -20.21 -8.65
CA LYS A 333 1.37 -20.98 -7.72
C LYS A 333 1.44 -22.48 -8.01
N VAL A 334 1.19 -22.88 -9.26
CA VAL A 334 1.25 -24.29 -9.69
C VAL A 334 2.62 -24.92 -9.41
N ALA A 335 3.71 -24.22 -9.70
CA ALA A 335 5.05 -24.74 -9.47
C ALA A 335 5.36 -24.94 -7.98
N LEU A 336 4.97 -23.98 -7.13
CA LEU A 336 5.21 -24.06 -5.69
C LEU A 336 4.32 -25.12 -5.02
N GLU A 337 3.05 -25.22 -5.43
CA GLU A 337 2.12 -26.28 -4.97
C GLU A 337 2.63 -27.68 -5.36
N ALA A 338 3.09 -27.85 -6.61
CA ALA A 338 3.66 -29.12 -7.08
C ALA A 338 4.93 -29.53 -6.31
N ALA A 339 5.65 -28.56 -5.73
CA ALA A 339 6.80 -28.79 -4.85
C ALA A 339 6.40 -29.04 -3.38
N GLY A 340 5.11 -29.15 -3.08
CA GLY A 340 4.60 -29.43 -1.73
C GLY A 340 4.77 -28.27 -0.74
N LEU A 341 4.92 -27.03 -1.23
CA LEU A 341 5.01 -25.85 -0.38
C LEU A 341 3.61 -25.40 0.08
N PRO A 342 3.46 -24.84 1.29
CA PRO A 342 2.18 -24.42 1.85
C PRO A 342 1.73 -23.07 1.26
N VAL A 343 1.40 -23.06 -0.03
CA VAL A 343 0.87 -21.89 -0.74
C VAL A 343 -0.57 -21.66 -0.31
N LEU A 344 -0.90 -20.44 0.14
CA LEU A 344 -2.28 -20.05 0.37
C LEU A 344 -3.01 -19.95 -0.97
N HIS A 345 -4.19 -20.54 -1.08
CA HIS A 345 -5.00 -20.41 -2.27
C HIS A 345 -5.48 -18.97 -2.44
N THR A 346 -5.21 -18.37 -3.60
CA THR A 346 -5.70 -17.02 -3.94
C THR A 346 -6.10 -16.98 -5.41
N GLU A 347 -7.04 -16.09 -5.75
CA GLU A 347 -7.40 -15.81 -7.15
C GLU A 347 -6.61 -14.65 -7.76
N THR A 348 -5.73 -14.02 -6.99
CA THR A 348 -5.02 -12.79 -7.38
C THR A 348 -3.58 -13.05 -7.79
N HIS A 349 -2.82 -11.97 -8.02
CA HIS A 349 -1.41 -12.04 -8.38
C HIS A 349 -0.46 -12.24 -7.18
N ILE A 350 -0.99 -12.19 -5.96
CA ILE A 350 -0.21 -12.36 -4.73
C ILE A 350 -0.10 -13.86 -4.43
N VAL A 351 1.12 -14.32 -4.13
CA VAL A 351 1.41 -15.73 -3.83
C VAL A 351 1.99 -15.83 -2.41
N PRO A 352 1.14 -16.00 -1.38
CA PRO A 352 1.59 -16.17 -0.01
C PRO A 352 2.05 -17.62 0.22
N VAL A 353 3.26 -17.80 0.77
CA VAL A 353 3.76 -19.10 1.22
C VAL A 353 3.86 -19.08 2.74
N MET A 354 3.05 -19.90 3.39
CA MET A 354 2.88 -19.88 4.84
C MET A 354 4.11 -20.43 5.57
N VAL A 355 4.47 -19.80 6.68
CA VAL A 355 5.56 -20.25 7.57
C VAL A 355 5.04 -20.44 9.00
N GLY A 356 4.19 -19.53 9.49
CA GLY A 356 3.51 -19.63 10.79
C GLY A 356 4.37 -19.31 12.02
N ASP A 357 5.63 -18.94 11.81
CA ASP A 357 6.54 -18.49 12.87
C ASP A 357 7.44 -17.36 12.37
N ALA A 358 7.60 -16.31 13.19
CA ALA A 358 8.32 -15.10 12.80
C ALA A 358 9.84 -15.29 12.68
N GLU A 359 10.45 -16.14 13.50
CA GLU A 359 11.88 -16.42 13.43
C GLU A 359 12.20 -17.29 12.23
N LEU A 360 11.44 -18.36 12.02
CA LEU A 360 11.60 -19.24 10.89
C LEU A 360 11.31 -18.52 9.57
N CYS A 361 10.32 -17.61 9.54
CA CYS A 361 10.03 -16.79 8.36
C CYS A 361 11.21 -15.88 8.01
N LYS A 362 11.83 -15.26 9.03
CA LYS A 362 13.05 -14.47 8.83
C LYS A 362 14.22 -15.35 8.38
N ALA A 363 14.44 -16.48 9.05
CA ALA A 363 15.52 -17.41 8.71
C ALA A 363 15.41 -17.92 7.27
N ALA A 364 14.19 -18.24 6.81
CA ALA A 364 13.94 -18.64 5.43
C ALA A 364 14.29 -17.52 4.44
N ALA A 365 13.88 -16.28 4.73
CA ALA A 365 14.20 -15.13 3.88
C ALA A 365 15.71 -14.83 3.83
N ASP A 366 16.40 -14.90 4.97
CA ASP A 366 17.84 -14.72 5.05
C ASP A 366 18.56 -15.83 4.25
N HIS A 367 18.16 -17.09 4.42
CA HIS A 367 18.74 -18.24 3.71
C HIS A 367 18.57 -18.13 2.19
N LEU A 368 17.38 -17.74 1.73
CA LEU A 368 17.10 -17.47 0.31
C LEU A 368 17.99 -16.35 -0.24
N LEU A 369 18.19 -15.28 0.52
CA LEU A 369 19.00 -14.15 0.09
C LEU A 369 20.49 -14.52 0.04
N GLU A 370 21.00 -15.15 1.09
CA GLU A 370 22.41 -15.45 1.29
C GLU A 370 22.92 -16.60 0.41
N HIS A 371 22.14 -17.69 0.29
CA HIS A 371 22.57 -18.90 -0.41
C HIS A 371 22.06 -19.00 -1.85
N HIS A 372 20.90 -18.40 -2.15
CA HIS A 372 20.27 -18.54 -3.46
C HIS A 372 20.24 -17.25 -4.30
N GLY A 373 20.58 -16.11 -3.69
CA GLY A 373 20.47 -14.80 -4.30
C GLY A 373 19.01 -14.44 -4.64
N ILE A 374 18.07 -14.87 -3.80
CA ILE A 374 16.63 -14.64 -3.95
C ILE A 374 16.18 -13.72 -2.83
N TYR A 375 15.64 -12.55 -3.18
CA TYR A 375 15.13 -11.61 -2.20
C TYR A 375 13.61 -11.70 -2.10
N ILE A 376 13.14 -12.20 -0.96
CA ILE A 376 11.74 -12.19 -0.54
C ILE A 376 11.69 -11.65 0.88
N GLN A 377 10.88 -10.61 1.10
CA GLN A 377 10.70 -10.02 2.41
C GLN A 377 9.82 -10.93 3.30
N PRO A 378 10.26 -11.27 4.53
CA PRO A 378 9.40 -11.95 5.50
C PRO A 378 8.31 -11.00 6.01
N ILE A 379 7.07 -11.49 6.05
CA ILE A 379 5.91 -10.75 6.53
C ILE A 379 5.51 -11.27 7.91
N ASN A 380 5.74 -10.42 8.92
CA ASN A 380 5.49 -10.71 10.34
C ASN A 380 4.58 -9.64 10.96
N TYR A 381 4.12 -9.86 12.19
CA TYR A 381 3.38 -8.86 12.98
C TYR A 381 4.12 -7.50 13.04
N PRO A 382 3.42 -6.35 12.89
CA PRO A 382 1.98 -6.15 12.89
C PRO A 382 1.35 -6.19 11.49
N THR A 383 2.09 -6.59 10.45
CA THR A 383 1.55 -6.61 9.08
C THR A 383 0.57 -7.76 8.88
N VAL A 384 0.81 -8.90 9.52
CA VAL A 384 -0.13 -10.03 9.60
C VAL A 384 -0.28 -10.46 11.07
N PRO A 385 -1.39 -11.11 11.45
CA PRO A 385 -1.55 -11.69 12.79
C PRO A 385 -0.45 -12.69 13.14
N ARG A 386 -0.14 -12.81 14.44
CA ARG A 386 0.85 -13.78 14.93
C ARG A 386 0.40 -15.21 14.64
N GLY A 387 1.32 -16.08 14.26
CA GLY A 387 1.03 -17.46 13.86
C GLY A 387 0.62 -17.60 12.39
N THR A 388 0.55 -16.48 11.65
CA THR A 388 0.20 -16.43 10.23
C THR A 388 1.33 -15.84 9.38
N GLU A 389 2.56 -15.84 9.91
CA GLU A 389 3.75 -15.35 9.23
C GLU A 389 3.98 -16.08 7.91
N ARG A 390 4.43 -15.33 6.89
CA ARG A 390 4.50 -15.85 5.52
C ARG A 390 5.55 -15.12 4.68
N LEU A 391 6.04 -15.80 3.65
CA LEU A 391 6.77 -15.18 2.56
C LEU A 391 5.77 -14.70 1.51
N ARG A 392 5.77 -13.40 1.21
CA ARG A 392 4.87 -12.82 0.21
C ARG A 392 5.59 -12.66 -1.12
N ILE A 393 5.25 -13.54 -2.06
CA ILE A 393 5.84 -13.56 -3.40
C ILE A 393 4.90 -12.81 -4.35
N THR A 394 5.49 -11.95 -5.18
CA THR A 394 4.78 -11.11 -6.16
C THR A 394 5.44 -11.25 -7.52
N PRO A 395 5.13 -12.33 -8.26
CA PRO A 395 5.64 -12.53 -9.60
C PRO A 395 5.29 -11.35 -10.51
N SER A 396 6.07 -11.15 -11.56
CA SER A 396 5.86 -10.11 -12.56
C SER A 396 5.95 -10.73 -13.96
N PRO A 397 5.57 -10.01 -15.03
CA PRO A 397 5.77 -10.48 -16.41
C PRO A 397 7.22 -10.90 -16.74
N PHE A 398 8.20 -10.41 -15.97
CA PHE A 398 9.64 -10.62 -16.21
C PHE A 398 10.23 -11.79 -15.40
N HIS A 399 9.43 -12.41 -14.54
CA HIS A 399 9.76 -13.65 -13.86
C HIS A 399 9.45 -14.84 -14.77
N ASP A 400 10.32 -15.09 -15.74
CA ASP A 400 10.19 -16.22 -16.69
C ASP A 400 10.22 -17.60 -16.00
N ASP A 401 9.95 -18.63 -16.78
CA ASP A 401 9.83 -20.01 -16.30
C ASP A 401 11.10 -20.53 -15.65
N ALA A 402 12.27 -20.11 -16.14
CA ALA A 402 13.55 -20.47 -15.57
C ALA A 402 13.72 -19.85 -14.17
N LYS A 403 13.32 -18.59 -13.99
CA LYS A 403 13.29 -17.93 -12.68
C LYS A 403 12.30 -18.60 -11.74
N ILE A 404 11.10 -18.95 -12.21
CA ILE A 404 10.10 -19.67 -11.40
C ILE A 404 10.64 -21.04 -10.96
N ALA A 405 11.28 -21.79 -11.85
CA ALA A 405 11.90 -23.08 -11.50
C ALA A 405 13.03 -22.91 -10.47
N LYS A 406 13.90 -21.90 -10.64
CA LYS A 406 14.96 -21.59 -9.66
C LYS A 406 14.38 -21.22 -8.30
N LEU A 407 13.35 -20.38 -8.27
CA LEU A 407 12.63 -20.01 -7.04
C LEU A 407 12.07 -21.24 -6.34
N THR A 408 11.39 -22.10 -7.10
CA THR A 408 10.74 -23.31 -6.57
C THR A 408 11.77 -24.25 -5.92
N ALA A 409 12.88 -24.51 -6.61
CA ALA A 409 13.96 -25.35 -6.09
C ALA A 409 14.60 -24.75 -4.82
N ALA A 410 14.87 -23.44 -4.82
CA ALA A 410 15.46 -22.75 -3.67
C ALA A 410 14.53 -22.74 -2.45
N LEU A 411 13.23 -22.50 -2.65
CA LEU A 411 12.24 -22.58 -1.58
C LEU A 411 12.13 -23.99 -1.03
N ALA A 412 12.06 -25.01 -1.89
CA ALA A 412 11.98 -26.39 -1.45
C ALA A 412 13.19 -26.79 -0.61
N GLU A 413 14.40 -26.44 -1.03
CA GLU A 413 15.63 -26.67 -0.25
C GLU A 413 15.63 -25.88 1.06
N THR A 414 15.26 -24.60 1.04
CA THR A 414 15.19 -23.78 2.26
C THR A 414 14.21 -24.37 3.27
N TRP A 415 13.06 -24.86 2.79
CA TRP A 415 12.07 -25.54 3.63
C TRP A 415 12.61 -26.82 4.26
N ASP A 416 13.35 -27.64 3.51
CA ASP A 416 13.96 -28.87 4.04
C ASP A 416 15.07 -28.55 5.06
N THR A 417 15.92 -27.58 4.75
CA THR A 417 17.06 -27.19 5.60
C THR A 417 16.62 -26.62 6.95
N LEU A 418 15.49 -25.90 6.97
CA LEU A 418 14.94 -25.29 8.18
C LEU A 418 13.82 -26.10 8.84
N ASP A 419 13.54 -27.32 8.35
CA ASP A 419 12.45 -28.20 8.82
C ASP A 419 11.09 -27.48 8.91
N LEU A 420 10.75 -26.73 7.85
CA LEU A 420 9.56 -25.91 7.81
C LEU A 420 8.30 -26.72 7.44
N PRO A 421 7.11 -26.28 7.91
CA PRO A 421 5.87 -26.96 7.57
C PRO A 421 5.60 -27.01 6.07
N ARG A 422 5.13 -28.17 5.59
CA ARG A 422 4.79 -28.44 4.18
C ARG A 422 3.29 -28.29 3.93
N ALA A 423 2.88 -28.41 2.66
CA ALA A 423 1.48 -28.42 2.26
C ALA A 423 0.66 -29.44 3.07
N GLY A 424 -0.58 -29.06 3.44
CA GLY A 424 -1.44 -29.85 4.32
C GLY A 424 -1.29 -29.55 5.82
N THR A 425 -0.32 -28.72 6.21
CA THR A 425 -0.24 -28.18 7.58
C THR A 425 -1.40 -27.23 7.86
N VAL A 426 -2.08 -27.41 8.99
CA VAL A 426 -3.08 -26.46 9.49
C VAL A 426 -2.37 -25.36 10.26
N PHE A 427 -2.34 -24.17 9.70
CA PHE A 427 -1.85 -22.97 10.38
C PHE A 427 -2.95 -22.37 11.26
N VAL A 428 -2.57 -21.55 12.24
CA VAL A 428 -3.53 -20.79 13.05
C VAL A 428 -4.35 -19.91 12.10
N GLU A 429 -5.68 -19.95 12.21
CA GLU A 429 -6.52 -18.99 11.50
C GLU A 429 -6.27 -17.59 12.07
N ALA A 430 -6.21 -16.59 11.19
CA ALA A 430 -6.10 -15.20 11.61
C ALA A 430 -7.24 -14.90 12.58
N ALA A 431 -6.93 -14.70 13.86
CA ALA A 431 -7.90 -14.22 14.83
C ALA A 431 -8.31 -12.79 14.44
N GLU A 432 -9.60 -12.58 14.20
CA GLU A 432 -10.20 -11.29 13.82
C GLU A 432 -10.06 -10.20 14.89
#